data_AF-A0A352T1D4-F1
#
_entry.id   AF-A0A352T1D4-F1
#
_cell.length_a   1.000
_cell.length_b   1.000
_cell.length_c   1.000
_cell.angle_alpha   90.00
_cell.angle_beta   90.00
_cell.angle_gamma   90.00
#
_symmetry.space_group_name_H-M   'P 1'
#
loop_
_entity.id
_entity.type
_entity.pdbx_description
1 polymer ?
#
loop_
_entity_poly.entity_id
_entity_poly.type
_entity_poly.pdbx_seq_one_letter_code
_entity_poly.pdbx_strand_id
1 'polypeptide(L)'
;MILSIGLTGCSNSGKGGEQGGQPTDKKVTLKFSTTTADTSTWTLGAKKFAEIIGEKSNGRIEVKVYPNDQLSGGNQSKGIEMLMS
;
A
#
# COMPACT_ATOMS: atom_id res chain seq x y z
N MET A 1 -41.48 8.39 28.92
CA MET A 1 -41.96 7.51 27.82
C MET A 1 -40.90 6.46 27.57
N ILE A 2 -41.17 5.25 28.07
CA ILE A 2 -40.36 4.05 27.84
C ILE A 2 -40.80 3.48 26.49
N LEU A 3 -39.87 3.18 25.59
CA LEU A 3 -40.15 2.34 24.44
C LEU A 3 -38.98 1.41 24.16
N SER A 4 -38.97 0.31 24.91
CA SER A 4 -38.18 -0.89 24.62
C SER A 4 -38.84 -1.63 23.45
N ILE A 5 -38.13 -1.80 22.34
CA ILE A 5 -38.51 -2.71 21.25
C ILE A 5 -37.49 -3.84 21.23
N GLY A 6 -37.89 -4.99 21.75
CA GLY A 6 -37.19 -6.25 21.54
C GLY A 6 -37.53 -6.81 20.15
N LEU A 7 -36.53 -7.29 19.43
CA LEU A 7 -36.71 -8.17 18.29
C LEU A 7 -35.80 -9.39 18.49
N THR A 8 -36.31 -10.39 19.20
CA THR A 8 -35.79 -11.76 19.17
C THR A 8 -36.34 -12.42 17.91
N GLY A 9 -35.46 -12.67 16.94
CA GLY A 9 -35.74 -13.49 15.77
C GLY A 9 -34.62 -14.51 15.55
N CYS A 10 -34.75 -15.69 16.14
CA CYS A 10 -33.99 -16.88 15.76
C CYS A 10 -34.96 -17.88 15.12
N SER A 11 -34.85 -18.13 13.82
CA SER A 11 -34.94 -19.49 13.27
C SER A 11 -34.60 -19.55 11.77
N ASN A 12 -33.49 -20.23 11.50
CA ASN A 12 -33.24 -21.18 10.43
C ASN A 12 -33.33 -20.78 8.93
N SER A 13 -32.26 -21.21 8.24
CA SER A 13 -32.17 -21.46 6.79
C SER A 13 -32.01 -20.27 5.85
N GLY A 14 -30.73 -19.94 5.62
CA GLY A 14 -30.25 -19.54 4.30
C GLY A 14 -30.48 -18.09 3.92
N LYS A 15 -29.41 -17.29 3.99
CA LYS A 15 -28.99 -16.43 2.89
C LYS A 15 -27.65 -15.77 3.20
N GLY A 16 -26.94 -15.51 2.11
CA GLY A 16 -25.60 -14.96 2.06
C GLY A 16 -25.40 -13.82 3.05
N GLY A 17 -24.35 -13.98 3.85
CA GLY A 17 -23.62 -12.83 4.35
C GLY A 17 -22.91 -12.22 3.16
N GLU A 18 -23.54 -11.23 2.53
CA GLU A 18 -22.80 -10.11 1.97
C GLU A 18 -22.05 -9.49 3.16
N GLN A 19 -20.82 -9.97 3.37
CA GLN A 19 -19.81 -9.25 4.12
C GLN A 19 -19.60 -7.93 3.39
N GLY A 20 -20.32 -6.90 3.85
CA GLY A 20 -20.01 -5.52 3.54
C GLY A 20 -18.52 -5.32 3.78
N GLY A 21 -17.79 -5.20 2.67
CA GLY A 21 -16.34 -5.00 2.68
C GLY A 21 -16.01 -3.76 3.48
N GLN A 22 -15.37 -3.98 4.62
CA GLN A 22 -14.74 -2.94 5.40
C GLN A 22 -13.75 -2.19 4.48
N PRO A 23 -13.85 -0.86 4.29
CA PRO A 23 -12.85 -0.12 3.55
C PRO A 23 -11.57 -0.16 4.38
N THR A 24 -10.65 -1.06 4.04
CA THR A 24 -9.37 -1.13 4.74
C THR A 24 -8.52 0.05 4.27
N ASP A 25 -8.39 1.08 5.09
CA ASP A 25 -7.35 2.11 5.00
C ASP A 25 -5.96 1.48 5.24
N LYS A 26 -5.59 0.47 4.45
CA LYS A 26 -4.26 -0.13 4.49
C LYS A 26 -3.30 0.86 3.85
N LYS A 27 -2.44 1.43 4.69
CA LYS A 27 -1.25 2.15 4.22
C LYS A 27 -0.30 1.15 3.55
N VAL A 28 0.19 1.52 2.36
CA VAL A 28 1.12 0.73 1.57
C VAL A 28 2.41 1.52 1.42
N THR A 29 3.55 0.89 1.72
CA THR A 29 4.87 1.47 1.47
C THR A 29 5.53 0.74 0.30
N LEU A 30 5.81 1.46 -0.78
CA LEU A 30 6.52 0.97 -1.96
C LEU A 30 8.01 1.32 -1.84
N LYS A 31 8.88 0.36 -2.14
CA LYS A 31 10.33 0.59 -2.23
C LYS A 31 10.71 0.78 -3.69
N PHE A 32 11.29 1.94 -4.02
CA PHE A 32 11.70 2.30 -5.38
C PHE A 32 13.23 2.32 -5.45
N SER A 33 13.84 1.34 -6.13
CA SER A 33 15.29 1.30 -6.35
C SER A 33 15.69 2.08 -7.61
N THR A 34 16.80 2.81 -7.56
CA THR A 34 17.47 3.36 -8.75
C THR A 34 18.96 3.01 -8.74
N THR A 35 19.52 2.70 -9.90
CA THR A 35 20.95 2.34 -10.06
C THR A 35 21.87 3.58 -10.04
N THR A 36 21.30 4.76 -10.25
CA THR A 36 22.05 6.02 -10.40
C THR A 36 22.21 6.78 -9.09
N ALA A 37 23.11 7.77 -9.10
CA ALA A 37 23.32 8.69 -7.99
C ALA A 37 22.07 9.52 -7.67
N ASP A 38 22.01 10.05 -6.44
CA ASP A 38 20.85 10.78 -5.92
C ASP A 38 20.52 12.07 -6.70
N THR A 39 21.52 12.64 -7.37
CA THR A 39 21.44 13.83 -8.21
C THR A 39 21.05 13.53 -9.66
N SER A 40 20.98 12.26 -10.04
CA SER A 40 20.53 11.84 -11.38
C SER A 40 19.08 12.28 -11.62
N THR A 41 18.77 12.66 -12.85
CA THR A 41 17.39 12.95 -13.28
C THR A 41 16.44 11.79 -13.00
N TRP A 42 16.95 10.55 -13.00
CA TRP A 42 16.15 9.35 -12.70
C TRP A 42 15.74 9.30 -11.23
N THR A 43 16.69 9.51 -10.31
CA THR A 43 16.39 9.51 -8.88
C THR A 43 15.56 10.72 -8.49
N LEU A 44 15.84 11.90 -9.07
CA LEU A 44 15.00 13.09 -8.89
C LEU A 44 13.57 12.85 -9.38
N GLY A 45 13.40 12.19 -10.53
CA GLY A 45 12.10 11.76 -11.04
C GLY A 45 11.39 10.80 -10.09
N ALA A 46 12.09 9.82 -9.53
CA ALA A 46 11.54 8.88 -8.55
C ALA A 46 11.09 9.58 -7.26
N LYS A 47 11.83 10.60 -6.80
CA LYS A 47 11.42 11.44 -5.66
C LYS A 47 10.18 12.26 -5.98
N LYS A 48 10.09 12.85 -7.17
CA LYS A 48 8.89 13.59 -7.58
C LYS A 48 7.68 12.67 -7.72
N PHE A 49 7.88 11.45 -8.22
CA PHE A 49 6.84 10.41 -8.23
C PHE A 49 6.36 10.09 -6.80
N ALA A 50 7.28 9.93 -5.85
CA ALA A 50 6.95 9.67 -4.45
C ALA A 50 6.07 10.76 -3.83
N GLU A 51 6.41 12.03 -4.09
CA GLU A 51 5.62 13.20 -3.66
C GLU A 51 4.20 13.16 -4.25
N ILE A 52 4.09 13.03 -5.58
CA ILE A 52 2.80 13.04 -6.28
C ILE A 52 1.90 11.90 -5.82
N ILE A 53 2.46 10.70 -5.60
CA ILE A 53 1.70 9.55 -5.13
C ILE A 53 1.25 9.74 -3.69
N GLY A 54 2.10 10.28 -2.82
CA GLY A 54 1.74 10.63 -1.45
C GLY A 54 0.55 11.59 -1.41
N GLU A 55 0.60 12.66 -2.20
CA GLU A 55 -0.48 13.65 -2.31
C GLU A 55 -1.78 13.04 -2.86
N LYS A 56 -1.71 12.38 -4.02
CA LYS A 56 -2.89 11.83 -4.71
C LYS A 56 -3.52 10.65 -3.98
N SER A 57 -2.75 9.96 -3.15
CA SER A 57 -3.26 8.85 -2.33
C SER A 57 -3.78 9.30 -0.97
N ASN A 58 -3.71 10.59 -0.64
CA ASN A 58 -3.99 11.13 0.70
C ASN A 58 -3.14 10.42 1.77
N GLY A 59 -1.86 10.17 1.46
CA GLY A 59 -0.92 9.50 2.35
C GLY A 59 -1.17 8.00 2.55
N ARG A 60 -2.08 7.38 1.78
CA ARG A 60 -2.28 5.92 1.82
C ARG A 60 -1.14 5.16 1.16
N ILE A 61 -0.43 5.78 0.22
CA ILE A 61 0.74 5.19 -0.44
C ILE A 61 1.96 6.04 -0.12
N GLU A 62 2.94 5.44 0.53
CA GLU A 62 4.27 6.00 0.76
C GLU A 62 5.25 5.36 -0.22
N VAL A 63 6.10 6.16 -0.87
CA VAL A 63 7.15 5.62 -1.75
C VAL A 63 8.51 6.02 -1.17
N LYS A 64 9.35 5.02 -0.88
CA LYS A 64 10.72 5.22 -0.38
C LYS A 64 11.71 4.97 -1.51
N VAL A 65 12.48 6.00 -1.85
CA VAL A 65 13.45 5.96 -2.94
C VAL A 65 14.83 5.57 -2.40
N TYR A 66 15.45 4.57 -3.04
CA TYR A 66 16.76 4.02 -2.69
C TYR A 66 17.70 4.13 -3.90
N PRO A 67 18.55 5.17 -3.99
CA PRO A 67 19.50 5.35 -5.09
C PRO A 67 20.75 4.48 -4.96
N ASN A 68 21.63 4.54 -5.96
CA ASN A 68 22.93 3.86 -5.98
C ASN A 68 22.84 2.35 -5.68
N ASP A 69 21.81 1.67 -6.17
CA ASP A 69 21.61 0.23 -5.94
C ASP A 69 21.60 -0.16 -4.44
N GLN A 70 21.20 0.74 -3.55
CA GLN A 70 21.22 0.51 -2.10
C GLN A 70 20.47 -0.74 -1.64
N LEU A 71 19.40 -1.14 -2.34
CA LEU A 71 18.62 -2.32 -1.98
C LEU A 71 19.28 -3.62 -2.45
N SER A 72 19.83 -3.63 -3.66
CA SER A 72 20.45 -4.81 -4.27
C SER A 72 21.92 -4.97 -3.87
N GLY A 73 22.55 -3.89 -3.39
CA GLY A 73 23.99 -3.80 -3.18
C GLY A 73 24.78 -3.94 -4.49
N GLY A 74 24.19 -3.54 -5.62
CA GLY A 74 24.74 -3.77 -6.97
C GLY A 74 24.57 -5.21 -7.49
N ASN A 75 23.94 -6.10 -6.72
CA ASN A 75 23.68 -7.47 -7.13
C ASN A 75 22.29 -7.60 -7.77
N GLN A 76 22.24 -7.67 -9.09
CA GLN A 76 20.99 -7.74 -9.85
C GLN A 76 20.13 -8.97 -9.47
N SER A 77 20.73 -10.12 -9.16
CA SER A 77 19.99 -11.32 -8.75
C SER A 77 19.24 -11.11 -7.42
N LYS A 78 19.86 -10.44 -6.45
CA LYS A 78 19.17 -10.02 -5.21
C LYS A 78 18.04 -9.02 -5.51
N GLY A 79 18.26 -8.15 -6.50
CA GLY A 79 17.23 -7.26 -7.02
C GLY A 79 15.98 -8.00 -7.49
N ILE A 80 16.17 -9.06 -8.29
CA ILE A 80 15.09 -9.90 -8.81
C ILE A 80 14.41 -10.68 -7.67
N GLU A 81 15.18 -11.21 -6.72
CA GLU A 81 14.64 -11.92 -5.55
C GLU A 81 13.68 -11.05 -4.74
N MET A 82 14.03 -9.77 -4.50
CA MET A 82 13.18 -8.81 -3.81
C MET A 82 11.86 -8.48 -4.54
N LEU A 83 11.75 -8.76 -5.83
CA LEU A 83 10.51 -8.57 -6.59
C LEU A 83 9.61 -9.81 -6.56
N MET A 84 10.18 -10.98 -6.33
CA MET A 84 9.45 -12.25 -6.31
C MET A 84 8.90 -12.59 -4.92
N SER A 85 9.42 -11.94 -3.87
CA SER A 85 8.98 -12.10 -2.47
C SER A 85 7.76 -11.28 -2.13
#